data_AF-A0A955V0W9-F1
#
_entry.id   AF-A0A955V0W9-F1
#
_cell.length_a   1.000
_cell.length_b   1.000
_cell.length_c   1.000
_cell.angle_alpha   90.00
_cell.angle_beta   90.00
_cell.angle_gamma   90.00
#
_symmetry.space_group_name_H-M   'P 1'
#
loop_
_entity.id
_entity.type
_entity.pdbx_description
1 polymer ?
#
loop_
_entity_poly.entity_id
_entity_poly.type
_entity_poly.pdbx_seq_one_letter_code
_entity_poly.pdbx_strand_id
1 'polypeptide(L)'
;IGNRTRVKVVKNKVAPPFRQAEFDILYNEGISMEGDLLDLAVEEGIVEKSGAWYSYANERIGQGRENARRFIKDNPDALEAIADQVFAAKGLKRPAPAVLADDSAASAVVDAEE
;
A
#
# COMPACT_ATOMS: atom_id res chain seq x y z
N ILE A 1 11.42 -1.23 -13.08
CA ILE A 1 10.90 -1.32 -14.48
C ILE A 1 9.64 -2.17 -14.40
N GLY A 2 8.52 -1.71 -14.93
CA GLY A 2 7.23 -2.39 -14.83
C GLY A 2 6.23 -1.86 -15.87
N ASN A 3 5.01 -2.38 -15.83
CA ASN A 3 3.92 -1.98 -16.72
C ASN A 3 2.78 -1.34 -15.93
N ARG A 4 2.32 -0.18 -16.39
CA ARG A 4 1.08 0.44 -15.89
C ARG A 4 -0.12 -0.28 -16.50
N THR A 5 -0.93 -0.89 -15.65
CA THR A 5 -2.06 -1.73 -16.05
C THR A 5 -3.37 -1.09 -15.62
N ARG A 6 -4.33 -1.01 -16.55
CA ARG A 6 -5.69 -0.51 -16.29
C ARG A 6 -6.66 -1.68 -16.25
N VAL A 7 -7.42 -1.78 -15.17
CA VAL A 7 -8.45 -2.80 -14.98
C VAL A 7 -9.82 -2.12 -14.92
N LYS A 8 -10.78 -2.62 -15.72
CA LYS A 8 -12.18 -2.15 -15.71
C LYS A 8 -13.09 -3.27 -15.23
N VAL A 9 -13.89 -2.98 -14.21
CA VAL A 9 -14.86 -3.93 -13.66
C VAL A 9 -16.11 -3.92 -14.53
N VAL A 10 -16.17 -4.80 -15.54
CA VAL A 10 -17.28 -4.85 -16.51
C VAL A 10 -18.59 -5.41 -15.92
N LYS A 11 -18.52 -6.24 -14.89
CA LYS A 11 -19.68 -6.83 -14.23
C LYS A 11 -19.44 -6.88 -12.73
N ASN A 12 -20.26 -6.17 -11.96
CA ASN A 12 -20.25 -6.20 -10.51
C ASN A 12 -21.69 -6.39 -10.01
N LYS A 13 -21.92 -7.40 -9.17
CA LYS A 13 -23.23 -7.67 -8.55
C LYS A 13 -23.36 -7.11 -7.14
N VAL A 14 -22.25 -6.67 -6.53
CA VAL A 14 -22.19 -6.25 -5.12
C VAL A 14 -22.16 -4.73 -5.00
N ALA A 15 -21.50 -4.05 -5.94
CA ALA A 15 -21.35 -2.60 -5.95
C ALA A 15 -21.51 -2.05 -7.39
N PRO A 16 -21.46 -0.72 -7.59
CA PRO A 16 -21.63 -0.12 -8.91
C PRO A 16 -20.65 -0.69 -9.95
N PRO A 17 -21.14 -1.13 -11.13
CA PRO A 17 -20.29 -1.63 -12.21
C PRO A 17 -19.54 -0.50 -12.93
N PHE A 18 -18.58 -0.88 -13.79
CA PHE A 18 -17.81 -0.02 -14.69
C PHE A 18 -16.79 0.92 -14.04
N ARG A 19 -16.45 0.72 -12.75
CA ARG A 19 -15.30 1.37 -12.13
C ARG A 19 -13.99 0.90 -12.77
N GLN A 20 -13.02 1.81 -12.79
CA GLN A 20 -11.68 1.60 -13.33
C GLN A 20 -10.67 1.76 -12.20
N ALA A 21 -9.64 0.92 -12.21
CA ALA A 21 -8.48 1.03 -11.34
C ALA A 21 -7.22 0.97 -12.21
N GLU A 22 -6.21 1.76 -11.86
CA GLU A 22 -4.91 1.75 -12.53
C GLU A 22 -3.85 1.46 -11.48
N PHE A 23 -3.01 0.46 -11.72
CA PHE A 23 -1.91 0.13 -10.83
C PHE A 23 -0.70 -0.33 -11.63
N ASP A 24 0.46 -0.23 -11.01
CA ASP A 24 1.72 -0.67 -11.60
C ASP A 24 1.98 -2.13 -11.24
N ILE A 25 2.38 -2.91 -12.26
CA ILE A 25 2.90 -4.26 -12.09
C ILE A 25 4.41 -4.22 -12.31
N LEU A 26 5.17 -4.49 -11.26
CA LEU A 26 6.62 -4.59 -11.28
C LEU A 26 7.04 -6.01 -11.62
N TYR A 27 8.01 -6.15 -12.53
CA TYR A 27 8.57 -7.47 -12.85
C TYR A 27 9.28 -8.06 -11.62
N ASN A 28 9.00 -9.32 -11.31
CA ASN A 28 9.51 -10.09 -10.16
C ASN A 28 8.96 -9.72 -8.77
N GLU A 29 8.09 -8.72 -8.68
CA GLU A 29 7.51 -8.27 -7.40
C GLU A 29 5.97 -8.28 -7.43
N GLY A 30 5.38 -8.22 -8.62
CA GLY A 30 3.93 -8.31 -8.81
C GLY A 30 3.25 -6.94 -8.70
N ILE A 31 2.09 -6.90 -8.06
CA ILE A 31 1.30 -5.67 -7.91
C ILE A 31 1.93 -4.80 -6.84
N SER A 32 2.31 -3.58 -7.21
CA SER A 32 2.91 -2.60 -6.31
C SER A 32 1.84 -1.92 -5.44
N MET A 33 1.52 -2.50 -4.28
CA MET A 33 0.56 -1.92 -3.33
C MET A 33 0.99 -0.55 -2.83
N GLU A 34 2.28 -0.33 -2.62
CA GLU A 34 2.85 0.92 -2.08
C GLU A 34 2.72 2.05 -3.10
N GLY A 35 2.89 1.74 -4.38
CA GLY A 35 2.73 2.68 -5.48
C GLY A 35 1.28 3.13 -5.66
N ASP A 36 0.33 2.19 -5.59
CA ASP A 36 -1.11 2.49 -5.67
C ASP A 36 -1.57 3.28 -4.44
N LEU A 37 -1.09 2.90 -3.25
CA LEU A 37 -1.35 3.63 -2.01
C LEU A 37 -0.85 5.07 -2.08
N LEU A 38 0.33 5.31 -2.64
CA LEU A 38 0.87 6.66 -2.82
C LEU A 38 -0.01 7.49 -3.76
N ASP A 39 -0.46 6.92 -4.87
CA ASP A 39 -1.33 7.62 -5.83
C ASP A 39 -2.67 7.99 -5.18
N LEU A 40 -3.27 7.07 -4.42
CA LEU A 40 -4.50 7.31 -3.67
C LEU A 40 -4.29 8.34 -2.55
N ALA A 41 -3.18 8.28 -1.82
CA ALA A 41 -2.89 9.22 -0.74
C ALA A 41 -2.67 10.65 -1.25
N VAL A 42 -2.12 10.81 -2.46
CA VAL A 42 -2.00 12.11 -3.12
C VAL A 42 -3.36 12.61 -3.62
N GLU A 43 -4.22 11.72 -4.13
CA GLU A 43 -5.58 12.06 -4.56
C GLU A 43 -6.45 12.55 -3.38
N GLU A 44 -6.33 11.89 -2.22
CA GLU A 44 -7.06 12.25 -0.99
C GLU A 44 -6.40 13.40 -0.21
N GLY A 45 -5.24 13.91 -0.65
CA GLY A 45 -4.54 15.04 0.00
C GLY A 45 -3.84 14.70 1.32
N ILE A 46 -3.64 13.42 1.63
CA ILE A 46 -2.90 12.94 2.81
C ILE A 46 -1.39 13.11 2.59
N VAL A 47 -0.94 12.88 1.36
CA VAL A 47 0.43 13.12 0.93
C VAL A 47 0.47 14.34 0.03
N GLU A 48 1.25 15.33 0.41
CA GLU A 48 1.40 16.56 -0.36
C GLU A 48 2.49 16.41 -1.42
N LYS A 49 2.17 16.82 -2.66
CA LYS A 49 3.12 16.83 -3.76
C LYS A 49 3.59 18.26 -4.06
N SER A 50 4.80 18.58 -3.62
CA SER A 50 5.48 19.85 -3.93
C SER A 50 6.40 19.70 -5.15
N GLY A 51 5.79 19.74 -6.34
CA GLY A 51 6.49 19.56 -7.61
C GLY A 51 7.02 18.13 -7.78
N ALA A 52 8.34 17.94 -7.61
CA ALA A 52 8.99 16.63 -7.64
C ALA A 52 9.12 15.98 -6.26
N TRP A 53 8.78 16.69 -5.18
CA TRP A 53 8.89 16.21 -3.80
C TRP A 53 7.55 15.70 -3.27
N TYR A 54 7.60 14.61 -2.51
CA TYR A 54 6.47 14.07 -1.74
C TYR A 54 6.72 14.31 -0.25
N SER A 55 5.70 14.83 0.43
CA SER A 55 5.72 15.10 1.87
C SER A 55 4.55 14.40 2.55
N TYR A 56 4.80 13.79 3.71
CA TYR A 56 3.79 13.16 4.56
C TYR A 56 3.91 13.72 5.97
N ALA A 57 2.81 14.19 6.55
CA ALA A 57 2.77 14.74 7.91
C ALA A 57 3.86 15.82 8.21
N ASN A 58 4.17 16.67 7.22
CA ASN A 58 5.25 17.67 7.23
C ASN A 58 6.69 17.14 7.15
N GLU A 59 6.88 15.84 7.01
CA GLU A 59 8.18 15.23 6.73
C GLU A 59 8.36 14.97 5.23
N ARG A 60 9.57 15.20 4.71
CA ARG A 60 9.88 14.97 3.30
C ARG A 60 10.25 13.50 3.09
N ILE A 61 9.36 12.77 2.42
CA ILE A 61 9.47 11.34 2.15
C ILE A 61 10.56 11.08 1.08
N GLY A 62 10.59 11.93 0.05
CA GLY A 62 11.57 11.77 -1.02
C GLY A 62 11.22 12.53 -2.31
N GLN A 63 12.20 12.55 -3.21
CA GLN A 63 12.06 13.13 -4.53
C GLN A 63 11.65 12.06 -5.55
N GLY A 64 10.53 12.27 -6.22
CA GLY A 64 10.02 11.37 -7.25
C GLY A 64 9.25 10.16 -6.71
N ARG A 65 8.44 9.57 -7.59
CA ARG A 65 7.54 8.44 -7.27
C ARG A 65 8.29 7.22 -6.75
N GLU A 66 9.45 6.91 -7.34
CA GLU A 66 10.22 5.71 -7.02
C GLU A 66 10.79 5.75 -5.60
N ASN A 67 11.32 6.91 -5.17
CA ASN A 67 11.87 7.06 -3.83
C ASN A 67 10.78 7.07 -2.76
N ALA A 68 9.64 7.73 -3.05
CA ALA A 68 8.48 7.69 -2.17
C ALA A 68 7.93 6.25 -2.02
N ARG A 69 7.89 5.46 -3.11
CA ARG A 69 7.53 4.03 -3.04
C ARG A 69 8.49 3.25 -2.15
N ARG A 70 9.81 3.44 -2.32
CA ARG A 70 10.82 2.75 -1.49
C ARG A 70 10.68 3.12 -0.02
N PHE A 71 10.46 4.40 0.30
CA PHE A 71 10.23 4.81 1.68
C PHE A 71 9.04 4.11 2.31
N ILE A 72 7.89 4.05 1.62
CA ILE A 72 6.69 3.38 2.13
C ILE A 72 6.95 1.88 2.30
N LYS A 73 7.71 1.27 1.39
CA LYS A 73 8.10 -0.15 1.48
C LYS A 73 9.03 -0.43 2.66
N ASP A 74 9.98 0.47 2.92
CA ASP A 74 10.98 0.31 3.97
C ASP A 74 10.42 0.65 5.36
N ASN A 75 9.31 1.40 5.44
CA ASN A 75 8.66 1.82 6.68
C ASN A 75 7.23 1.26 6.78
N PRO A 76 7.04 0.04 7.32
CA PRO A 76 5.72 -0.58 7.42
C PRO A 76 4.75 0.23 8.29
N ASP A 77 5.23 0.90 9.33
CA ASP A 77 4.41 1.75 10.20
C ASP A 77 3.79 2.93 9.43
N ALA A 78 4.58 3.55 8.54
CA ALA A 78 4.10 4.64 7.70
C ALA A 78 3.08 4.14 6.66
N LEU A 79 3.30 2.95 6.10
CA LEU A 79 2.35 2.31 5.20
C LEU A 79 1.00 2.07 5.89
N GLU A 80 1.00 1.55 7.12
CA GLU A 80 -0.25 1.31 7.85
C GLU A 80 -0.97 2.61 8.19
N ALA A 81 -0.25 3.63 8.66
CA ALA A 81 -0.83 4.92 8.96
C ALA A 81 -1.46 5.59 7.72
N ILE A 82 -0.78 5.57 6.58
CA ILE A 82 -1.29 6.13 5.32
C ILE A 82 -2.50 5.32 4.84
N ALA A 83 -2.42 3.98 4.87
CA ALA A 83 -3.53 3.13 4.49
C ALA A 83 -4.76 3.41 5.34
N ASP A 84 -4.64 3.44 6.66
CA ASP A 84 -5.77 3.68 7.55
C ASP A 84 -6.42 5.05 7.29
N GLN A 85 -5.61 6.08 7.02
CA GLN A 85 -6.10 7.41 6.65
C GLN A 85 -6.83 7.41 5.30
N VAL A 86 -6.28 6.75 4.27
CA VAL A 86 -6.91 6.65 2.94
C VAL A 86 -8.23 5.89 3.01
N PHE A 87 -8.27 4.78 3.75
CA PHE A 87 -9.48 3.99 3.94
C PHE A 87 -10.55 4.78 4.72
N ALA A 88 -10.14 5.50 5.77
CA ALA A 88 -11.02 6.38 6.53
C ALA A 88 -11.61 7.51 5.66
N ALA A 89 -10.79 8.14 4.81
CA ALA A 89 -11.24 9.18 3.87
C ALA A 89 -12.31 8.66 2.90
N LYS A 90 -12.15 7.43 2.40
CA LYS A 90 -13.15 6.78 1.52
C LYS A 90 -14.31 6.13 2.29
N GLY A 91 -14.37 6.27 3.61
CA GLY A 91 -15.46 5.73 4.46
C GLY A 91 -15.48 4.20 4.56
N LEU A 92 -14.34 3.55 4.30
CA LEU A 92 -14.18 2.10 4.36
C LEU A 92 -13.39 1.71 5.59
N LYS A 93 -13.82 0.67 6.32
CA LYS A 93 -12.98 0.06 7.36
C LYS A 93 -11.96 -0.82 6.65
N ARG A 94 -10.67 -0.58 6.90
CA ARG A 94 -9.60 -1.47 6.42
C ARG A 94 -9.94 -2.89 6.88
N PRO A 95 -10.00 -3.89 5.97
CA PRO A 95 -10.02 -5.27 6.42
C PRO A 95 -8.73 -5.46 7.23
N ALA A 96 -8.85 -5.89 8.50
CA ALA A 96 -7.71 -6.11 9.38
C ALA A 96 -6.62 -6.83 8.59
N PRO A 97 -5.33 -6.41 8.71
CA PRO A 97 -4.28 -7.06 7.95
C PRO A 97 -4.43 -8.55 8.19
N ALA A 98 -4.56 -9.31 7.11
CA ALA A 98 -4.35 -10.74 7.16
C ALA A 98 -2.86 -10.86 7.49
N VAL A 99 -2.52 -10.72 8.77
CA VAL A 99 -1.30 -11.25 9.32
C VAL A 99 -1.26 -12.66 8.78
N LEU A 100 -0.27 -12.90 7.93
CA LEU A 100 0.27 -14.24 7.80
C LEU A 100 0.48 -14.66 9.24
N ALA A 101 -0.36 -15.58 9.71
CA ALA A 101 -0.07 -16.32 10.91
C ALA A 101 1.31 -16.89 10.66
N ASP A 102 2.30 -16.34 11.36
CA ASP A 102 3.65 -16.87 11.40
C ASP A 102 3.56 -18.30 11.90
N ASP A 103 3.51 -19.24 10.96
CA ASP A 103 3.70 -20.68 11.20
C ASP A 103 5.20 -20.98 11.46
N SER A 104 5.92 -20.08 12.13
CA SER A 104 7.36 -20.23 12.42
C SER A 104 7.79 -19.92 13.86
N ALA A 105 6.86 -19.67 14.77
CA ALA A 105 7.15 -19.56 16.22
C ALA A 105 6.93 -20.89 16.99
N ALA A 106 7.19 -22.04 16.37
CA ALA A 106 6.99 -23.38 16.96
C ALA A 106 8.22 -24.30 16.99
N SER A 107 9.46 -23.79 16.95
CA SER A 107 10.66 -24.64 17.02
C SER A 107 11.73 -24.27 18.06
N ALA A 108 11.41 -23.47 19.09
CA ALA A 108 12.42 -23.04 20.07
C ALA A 108 12.16 -23.44 21.54
N VAL A 109 11.28 -24.39 21.85
CA VAL A 109 11.01 -24.81 23.27
C VAL A 109 10.99 -26.32 23.54
N VAL A 110 11.66 -27.15 22.73
CA VAL A 110 11.90 -28.57 23.10
C VAL A 110 13.35 -28.93 22.84
N ASP A 111 14.17 -28.77 23.87
CA ASP A 111 15.17 -29.73 24.38
C ASP A 111 16.19 -29.01 25.29
N ALA A 112 15.75 -28.71 26.51
CA ALA A 112 16.63 -28.40 27.64
C ALA A 112 15.88 -28.77 28.92
N GLU A 113 15.95 -30.05 29.30
CA GLU A 113 15.84 -30.65 30.65
C GLU A 113 15.29 -32.09 30.55
N GLU A 114 16.18 -33.05 30.30
CA GLU A 114 16.44 -34.20 31.21
C GLU A 114 17.89 -34.68 31.01
#